data_AF-A0A525PQK7-F1
#
_entry.id   AF-A0A525PQK7-F1
#
_cell.length_a   1.000
_cell.length_b   1.000
_cell.length_c   1.000
_cell.angle_alpha   90.00
_cell.angle_beta   90.00
_cell.angle_gamma   90.00
#
_symmetry.space_group_name_H-M   'P 1'
#
loop_
_entity.id
_entity.type
_entity.pdbx_description
1 polymer ?
#
loop_
_entity_poly.entity_id
_entity_poly.type
_entity_poly.pdbx_seq_one_letter_code
_entity_poly.pdbx_strand_id
1 'polypeptide(L)'
;EWPGAEVPAICLLDSGVNRAHSLIEPALSPADLYSIRPEWGVDDTGPRPGHGTQMAGIALHGDLVPKLADKNQVKLAHRLESVKILPPPGMGKPEERFYGPITKSAVSLAEIGRPERGRVFCMAVTNEDISGTQPSTWSAALDQEAAGVTMDDKRAPRRLIVVSAGNAPNPIMFDEVQPSDTYPIEDPAQAWNVVTVGGYTDKIHIAEPELADHSPLAEAGDLSPFTRTSTLWTTGRNRPIKPDIVMELETALWMLPEPPLSIQPLFRSQPLVPKLTGVRWYRFVLQARQQPKLRDWRAA
;
A
#
# COMPACT_ATOMS: atom_id res chain seq x y z
N GLU A 1 -2.00 -0.06 -25.43
CA GLU A 1 -3.00 -1.06 -25.87
C GLU A 1 -3.75 -1.56 -24.65
N TRP A 2 -5.08 -1.47 -24.67
CA TRP A 2 -5.93 -1.93 -23.58
C TRP A 2 -6.17 -3.44 -23.65
N PRO A 3 -6.40 -4.11 -22.51
CA PRO A 3 -6.57 -5.55 -22.49
C PRO A 3 -7.91 -5.97 -23.12
N GLY A 4 -7.95 -7.16 -23.73
CA GLY A 4 -9.18 -7.80 -24.21
C GLY A 4 -10.16 -8.11 -23.07
N ALA A 5 -11.38 -8.57 -23.38
CA ALA A 5 -12.38 -8.92 -22.35
C ALA A 5 -12.06 -10.25 -21.64
N GLU A 6 -11.50 -11.20 -22.39
CA GLU A 6 -11.19 -12.58 -21.97
C GLU A 6 -9.71 -12.71 -21.59
N VAL A 7 -9.28 -11.91 -20.61
CA VAL A 7 -7.94 -11.96 -20.01
C VAL A 7 -8.08 -12.15 -18.50
N PRO A 8 -7.02 -12.60 -17.80
CA PRO A 8 -7.06 -12.67 -16.34
C PRO A 8 -7.27 -11.30 -15.70
N ALA A 9 -7.76 -11.29 -14.47
CA ALA A 9 -7.91 -10.08 -13.67
C ALA A 9 -7.12 -10.12 -12.36
N ILE A 10 -6.77 -8.94 -11.88
CA ILE A 10 -6.35 -8.72 -10.50
C ILE A 10 -7.58 -8.22 -9.74
N CYS A 11 -8.02 -8.98 -8.74
CA CYS A 11 -9.13 -8.62 -7.86
C CYS A 11 -8.58 -7.93 -6.60
N LEU A 12 -8.82 -6.62 -6.51
CA LEU A 12 -8.38 -5.79 -5.39
C LEU A 12 -9.38 -5.86 -4.24
N LEU A 13 -8.91 -6.28 -3.08
CA LEU A 13 -9.67 -6.22 -1.83
C LEU A 13 -9.20 -4.98 -1.05
N ASP A 14 -9.91 -3.86 -1.21
CA ASP A 14 -9.47 -2.56 -0.70
C ASP A 14 -10.65 -1.63 -0.31
N SER A 15 -10.42 -0.32 -0.35
CA SER A 15 -11.34 0.78 -0.05
C SER A 15 -12.31 1.14 -1.18
N GLY A 16 -12.23 0.42 -2.31
CA GLY A 16 -12.95 0.73 -3.55
C GLY A 16 -12.01 1.34 -4.60
N VAL A 17 -12.55 1.69 -5.78
CA VAL A 17 -11.74 2.26 -6.87
C VAL A 17 -12.50 3.41 -7.55
N ASN A 18 -11.83 4.54 -7.75
CA ASN A 18 -12.32 5.58 -8.65
C ASN A 18 -12.16 5.15 -10.11
N ARG A 19 -13.17 4.42 -10.58
CA ARG A 19 -13.22 3.82 -11.91
C ARG A 19 -13.24 4.84 -13.07
N ALA A 20 -13.55 6.11 -12.80
CA ALA A 20 -13.55 7.17 -13.80
C ALA A 20 -12.15 7.72 -14.13
N HIS A 21 -11.11 7.28 -13.40
CA HIS A 21 -9.75 7.67 -13.69
C HIS A 21 -9.29 7.15 -15.05
N SER A 22 -8.75 8.01 -15.92
CA SER A 22 -8.46 7.67 -17.33
C SER A 22 -7.46 6.52 -17.53
N LEU A 23 -6.56 6.29 -16.56
CA LEU A 23 -5.63 5.15 -16.58
C LEU A 23 -6.26 3.82 -16.13
N ILE A 24 -7.47 3.84 -15.56
CA ILE A 24 -8.17 2.68 -14.99
C ILE A 24 -9.42 2.34 -15.82
N GLU A 25 -10.13 3.38 -16.26
CA GLU A 25 -11.47 3.29 -16.86
C GLU A 25 -11.60 2.17 -17.94
N PRO A 26 -10.63 1.99 -18.85
CA PRO A 26 -10.80 1.00 -19.91
C PRO A 26 -10.50 -0.45 -19.47
N ALA A 27 -9.79 -0.62 -18.36
CA ALA A 27 -9.35 -1.92 -17.84
C ALA A 27 -10.21 -2.46 -16.67
N LEU A 28 -11.13 -1.65 -16.13
CA LEU A 28 -12.04 -2.03 -15.04
C LEU A 28 -13.51 -1.86 -15.47
N SER A 29 -14.28 -2.94 -15.60
CA SER A 29 -15.70 -2.84 -15.97
C SER A 29 -16.55 -2.29 -14.82
N PRO A 30 -17.63 -1.51 -15.07
CA PRO A 30 -18.58 -1.15 -14.01
C PRO A 30 -19.21 -2.38 -13.34
N ALA A 31 -19.34 -3.50 -14.07
CA ALA A 31 -19.89 -4.76 -13.55
C ALA A 31 -18.89 -5.55 -12.69
N ASP A 32 -17.62 -5.15 -12.68
CA ASP A 32 -16.52 -5.81 -11.96
C ASP A 32 -16.13 -4.99 -10.69
N LEU A 33 -17.04 -4.10 -10.25
CA LEU A 33 -16.97 -3.32 -9.02
C LEU A 33 -17.99 -3.86 -8.02
N TYR A 34 -17.52 -4.27 -6.84
CA TYR A 34 -18.34 -4.85 -5.79
C TYR A 34 -18.07 -4.18 -4.45
N SER A 35 -18.97 -4.39 -3.51
CA SER A 35 -18.79 -4.04 -2.10
C SER A 35 -19.38 -5.15 -1.24
N ILE A 36 -18.72 -5.50 -0.14
CA ILE A 36 -19.26 -6.48 0.81
C ILE A 36 -20.55 -5.98 1.48
N ARG A 37 -20.76 -4.66 1.48
CA ARG A 37 -21.92 -3.99 2.04
C ARG A 37 -22.43 -3.00 1.00
N PRO A 38 -23.62 -3.22 0.43
CA PRO A 38 -24.16 -2.36 -0.62
C PRO A 38 -24.18 -0.87 -0.23
N GLU A 39 -24.43 -0.56 1.04
CA GLU A 39 -24.49 0.80 1.58
C GLU A 39 -23.14 1.54 1.59
N TRP A 40 -22.01 0.84 1.43
CA TRP A 40 -20.68 1.47 1.34
C TRP A 40 -20.36 2.03 -0.05
N GLY A 41 -21.16 1.67 -1.06
CA GLY A 41 -20.86 1.94 -2.46
C GLY A 41 -19.59 1.22 -2.93
N VAL A 42 -19.17 1.51 -4.16
CA VAL A 42 -17.96 0.91 -4.78
C VAL A 42 -16.83 1.92 -4.97
N ASP A 43 -17.13 3.20 -4.74
CA ASP A 43 -16.16 4.28 -4.84
C ASP A 43 -15.08 4.12 -3.77
N ASP A 44 -13.89 4.60 -4.12
CA ASP A 44 -12.72 4.63 -3.25
C ASP A 44 -12.90 5.64 -2.12
N THR A 45 -13.65 5.21 -1.12
CA THR A 45 -13.92 5.95 0.10
C THR A 45 -13.62 5.03 1.26
N GLY A 46 -12.71 5.47 2.13
CA GLY A 46 -12.30 4.69 3.28
C GLY A 46 -11.50 5.53 4.27
N PRO A 47 -10.91 4.91 5.30
CA PRO A 47 -10.07 5.61 6.28
C PRO A 47 -8.90 6.35 5.62
N ARG A 48 -8.37 5.79 4.52
CA ARG A 48 -7.38 6.39 3.63
C ARG A 48 -7.98 6.53 2.22
N PRO A 49 -8.77 7.59 1.93
CA PRO A 49 -9.39 7.77 0.63
C PRO A 49 -8.35 7.82 -0.49
N GLY A 50 -8.60 7.13 -1.60
CA GLY A 50 -7.70 7.10 -2.75
C GLY A 50 -6.73 5.91 -2.76
N HIS A 51 -6.66 5.13 -1.67
CA HIS A 51 -5.74 4.01 -1.56
C HIS A 51 -6.03 2.93 -2.61
N GLY A 52 -7.28 2.48 -2.73
CA GLY A 52 -7.64 1.44 -3.69
C GLY A 52 -7.45 1.86 -5.15
N THR A 53 -7.63 3.14 -5.47
CA THR A 53 -7.37 3.74 -6.78
C THR A 53 -5.88 3.76 -7.09
N GLN A 54 -5.04 4.08 -6.11
CA GLN A 54 -3.58 4.00 -6.25
C GLN A 54 -3.14 2.55 -6.49
N MET A 55 -3.69 1.60 -5.71
CA MET A 55 -3.45 0.18 -5.89
C MET A 55 -3.90 -0.31 -7.28
N ALA A 56 -5.04 0.17 -7.79
CA ALA A 56 -5.49 -0.10 -9.15
C ALA A 56 -4.52 0.43 -10.22
N GLY A 57 -3.97 1.63 -10.02
CA GLY A 57 -2.95 2.20 -10.88
C GLY A 57 -1.69 1.32 -10.93
N ILE A 58 -1.15 0.93 -9.77
CA ILE A 58 0.04 0.08 -9.66
C ILE A 58 -0.24 -1.32 -10.20
N ALA A 59 -1.39 -1.91 -9.90
CA ALA A 59 -1.74 -3.25 -10.38
C ALA A 59 -1.82 -3.31 -11.91
N LEU A 60 -2.30 -2.26 -12.57
CA LEU A 60 -2.35 -2.19 -14.03
C LEU A 60 -1.00 -1.81 -14.64
N HIS A 61 -0.37 -0.76 -14.11
CA HIS A 61 0.72 -0.08 -14.81
C HIS A 61 2.08 -0.25 -14.15
N GLY A 62 2.18 -0.87 -12.97
CA GLY A 62 3.43 -0.92 -12.21
C GLY A 62 3.99 0.49 -11.96
N ASP A 63 5.32 0.62 -12.01
CA ASP A 63 5.97 1.92 -11.93
C ASP A 63 5.70 2.74 -13.19
N LEU A 64 5.00 3.87 -12.99
CA LEU A 64 4.66 4.82 -14.04
C LEU A 64 5.80 5.79 -14.36
N VAL A 65 6.76 6.01 -13.45
CA VAL A 65 7.85 6.98 -13.63
C VAL A 65 8.63 6.72 -14.92
N PRO A 66 9.20 5.53 -15.17
CA PRO A 66 9.92 5.26 -16.41
C PRO A 66 8.98 5.26 -17.63
N LYS A 67 7.72 4.83 -17.45
CA LYS A 67 6.72 4.75 -18.53
C LYS A 67 6.27 6.12 -19.04
N LEU A 68 6.23 7.13 -18.16
CA LEU A 68 5.89 8.50 -18.51
C LEU A 68 7.07 9.26 -19.13
N ALA A 69 8.30 8.83 -18.86
CA ALA A 69 9.50 9.36 -19.51
C ALA A 69 9.70 8.81 -20.94
N ASP A 70 9.08 7.67 -21.25
CA ASP A 70 9.15 6.99 -22.54
C ASP A 70 7.92 7.30 -23.42
N LYS A 71 8.08 7.20 -24.74
CA LYS A 71 7.00 7.27 -25.74
C LYS A 71 6.51 5.90 -26.19
N ASN A 72 7.12 4.82 -25.71
CA ASN A 72 6.72 3.46 -26.02
C ASN A 72 5.28 3.18 -25.61
N GLN A 73 4.59 2.39 -26.43
CA GLN A 73 3.22 2.01 -26.16
C GLN A 73 3.17 1.01 -25.00
N VAL A 74 2.46 1.36 -23.92
CA VAL A 74 2.18 0.42 -22.82
C VAL A 74 1.11 -0.57 -23.25
N LYS A 75 1.40 -1.87 -23.19
CA LYS A 75 0.45 -2.96 -23.43
C LYS A 75 0.07 -3.61 -22.11
N LEU A 76 -1.22 -3.65 -21.81
CA LEU A 76 -1.75 -4.32 -20.61
C LEU A 76 -2.19 -5.74 -20.95
N ALA A 77 -1.86 -6.69 -20.06
CA ALA A 77 -2.15 -8.12 -20.24
C ALA A 77 -3.35 -8.61 -19.43
N HIS A 78 -3.88 -7.79 -18.52
CA HIS A 78 -4.88 -8.17 -17.54
C HIS A 78 -5.84 -7.01 -17.24
N ARG A 79 -6.98 -7.35 -16.64
CA ARG A 79 -8.01 -6.41 -16.17
C ARG A 79 -8.00 -6.27 -14.66
N LEU A 80 -8.84 -5.38 -14.14
CA LEU A 80 -9.12 -5.29 -12.71
C LEU A 80 -10.52 -5.79 -12.38
N GLU A 81 -10.64 -6.32 -11.17
CA GLU A 81 -11.86 -6.41 -10.38
C GLU A 81 -11.60 -5.67 -9.07
N SER A 82 -12.63 -5.13 -8.43
CA SER A 82 -12.50 -4.49 -7.13
C SER A 82 -13.63 -4.92 -6.22
N VAL A 83 -13.29 -5.32 -5.00
CA VAL A 83 -14.26 -5.54 -3.94
C VAL A 83 -13.91 -4.66 -2.77
N LYS A 84 -14.81 -3.73 -2.44
CA LYS A 84 -14.66 -2.88 -1.28
C LYS A 84 -14.89 -3.68 -0.01
N ILE A 85 -13.86 -3.77 0.83
CA ILE A 85 -13.86 -4.46 2.12
C ILE A 85 -13.65 -3.52 3.31
N LEU A 86 -13.30 -2.25 3.06
CA LEU A 86 -13.16 -1.23 4.09
C LEU A 86 -14.39 -0.30 4.13
N PRO A 87 -14.81 0.10 5.34
CA PRO A 87 -15.95 0.99 5.50
C PRO A 87 -15.62 2.42 5.04
N PRO A 88 -16.63 3.19 4.57
CA PRO A 88 -16.46 4.60 4.22
C PRO A 88 -16.11 5.47 5.45
N PRO A 89 -15.61 6.70 5.25
CA PRO A 89 -15.27 7.61 6.34
C PRO A 89 -16.42 7.83 7.32
N GLY A 90 -16.10 7.89 8.62
CA GLY A 90 -17.08 8.10 9.68
C GLY A 90 -17.80 6.84 10.18
N MET A 91 -17.60 5.70 9.51
CA MET A 91 -17.99 4.39 10.05
C MET A 91 -16.84 3.76 10.82
N GLY A 92 -17.15 3.04 11.90
CA GLY A 92 -16.15 2.36 12.73
C GLY A 92 -15.43 1.24 11.98
N LYS A 93 -14.17 1.01 12.35
CA LYS A 93 -13.37 -0.13 11.88
C LYS A 93 -14.11 -1.45 12.21
N PRO A 94 -14.15 -2.44 11.30
CA PRO A 94 -14.71 -3.74 11.61
C PRO A 94 -14.00 -4.36 12.82
N GLU A 95 -14.76 -5.01 13.70
CA GLU A 95 -14.16 -5.81 14.78
C GLU A 95 -13.32 -6.95 14.16
N GLU A 96 -12.22 -7.30 14.82
CA GLU A 96 -11.24 -8.29 14.32
C GLU A 96 -11.90 -9.58 13.79
N ARG A 97 -12.84 -10.14 14.56
CA ARG A 97 -13.54 -11.39 14.24
C ARG A 97 -14.29 -11.38 12.90
N PHE A 98 -14.56 -10.20 12.33
CA PHE A 98 -15.29 -10.05 11.08
C PHE A 98 -14.40 -10.00 9.84
N TYR A 99 -13.09 -9.76 9.96
CA TYR A 99 -12.23 -9.66 8.77
C TYR A 99 -12.16 -10.95 7.96
N GLY A 100 -12.11 -12.11 8.64
CA GLY A 100 -12.17 -13.41 7.97
C GLY A 100 -13.45 -13.58 7.13
N PRO A 101 -14.66 -13.51 7.72
CA PRO A 101 -15.92 -13.56 6.99
C PRO A 101 -16.08 -12.50 5.89
N ILE A 102 -15.62 -11.27 6.14
CA ILE A 102 -15.60 -10.19 5.14
C ILE A 102 -14.79 -10.61 3.91
N THR A 103 -13.59 -11.13 4.12
CA THR A 103 -12.67 -11.51 3.04
C THR A 103 -13.22 -12.67 2.22
N LYS A 104 -13.77 -13.70 2.88
CA LYS A 104 -14.42 -14.83 2.19
C LYS A 104 -15.62 -14.39 1.36
N SER A 105 -16.41 -13.45 1.90
CA SER A 105 -17.56 -12.89 1.18
C SER A 105 -17.08 -12.08 -0.03
N ALA A 106 -15.98 -11.35 0.10
CA ALA A 106 -15.40 -10.58 -0.99
C ALA A 106 -14.89 -11.47 -2.12
N VAL A 107 -14.16 -12.54 -1.79
CA VAL A 107 -13.76 -13.60 -2.74
C VAL A 107 -14.99 -14.17 -3.45
N SER A 108 -16.01 -14.57 -2.69
CA SER A 108 -17.24 -15.15 -3.24
C SER A 108 -17.97 -14.18 -4.19
N LEU A 109 -18.04 -12.89 -3.85
CA LEU A 109 -18.69 -11.89 -4.70
C LEU A 109 -18.02 -11.77 -6.08
N ALA A 110 -16.69 -11.72 -6.11
CA ALA A 110 -15.93 -11.67 -7.35
C ALA A 110 -16.13 -12.95 -8.18
N GLU A 111 -16.12 -14.11 -7.53
CA GLU A 111 -16.32 -15.42 -8.17
C GLU A 111 -17.74 -15.58 -8.73
N ILE A 112 -18.76 -15.15 -7.99
CA ILE A 112 -20.15 -15.17 -8.48
C ILE A 112 -20.33 -14.20 -9.66
N GLY A 113 -19.68 -13.04 -9.60
CA GLY A 113 -19.78 -12.03 -10.65
C GLY A 113 -19.14 -12.46 -11.98
N ARG A 114 -18.03 -13.22 -11.92
CA ARG A 114 -17.26 -13.65 -13.10
C ARG A 114 -16.76 -15.10 -13.01
N PRO A 115 -17.61 -16.14 -12.91
CA PRO A 115 -17.20 -17.50 -12.49
C PRO A 115 -15.96 -18.07 -13.21
N GLU A 116 -15.94 -17.97 -14.54
CA GLU A 116 -14.90 -18.56 -15.39
C GLU A 116 -13.60 -17.74 -15.51
N ARG A 117 -13.53 -16.56 -14.89
CA ARG A 117 -12.36 -15.68 -15.03
C ARG A 117 -11.19 -16.17 -14.18
N GLY A 118 -10.03 -16.34 -14.80
CA GLY A 118 -8.76 -16.50 -14.07
C GLY A 118 -8.43 -15.23 -13.31
N ARG A 119 -8.23 -15.32 -11.99
CA ARG A 119 -7.97 -14.14 -11.16
C ARG A 119 -6.91 -14.37 -10.08
N VAL A 120 -6.21 -13.30 -9.73
CA VAL A 120 -5.34 -13.21 -8.56
C VAL A 120 -5.96 -12.21 -7.59
N PHE A 121 -6.05 -12.56 -6.31
CA PHE A 121 -6.51 -11.65 -5.29
C PHE A 121 -5.33 -10.86 -4.74
N CYS A 122 -5.47 -9.55 -4.63
CA CYS A 122 -4.48 -8.67 -4.04
C CYS A 122 -5.11 -7.86 -2.91
N MET A 123 -4.46 -7.89 -1.75
CA MET A 123 -4.91 -7.21 -0.55
C MET A 123 -3.75 -6.42 0.04
N ALA A 124 -3.76 -5.11 -0.19
CA ALA A 124 -2.79 -4.17 0.37
C ALA A 124 -3.29 -3.52 1.66
N VAL A 125 -4.18 -4.21 2.37
CA VAL A 125 -4.77 -3.77 3.63
C VAL A 125 -4.52 -4.80 4.71
N THR A 126 -4.19 -4.30 5.89
CA THR A 126 -3.81 -5.09 7.07
C THR A 126 -4.52 -4.52 8.30
N ASN A 127 -4.57 -5.32 9.37
CA ASN A 127 -5.02 -4.88 10.67
C ASN A 127 -3.82 -4.35 11.48
N GLU A 128 -3.69 -3.03 11.51
CA GLU A 128 -2.61 -2.31 12.22
C GLU A 128 -2.56 -2.58 13.74
N ASP A 129 -3.65 -3.08 14.33
CA ASP A 129 -3.74 -3.35 15.77
C ASP A 129 -3.20 -4.74 16.16
N ILE A 130 -2.99 -5.63 15.18
CA ILE A 130 -2.56 -7.01 15.41
C ILE A 130 -1.36 -7.30 14.53
N SER A 131 -0.27 -7.71 15.16
CA SER A 131 0.96 -8.06 14.47
C SER A 131 1.63 -9.25 15.13
N GLY A 132 2.57 -9.83 14.40
CA GLY A 132 3.38 -10.93 14.85
C GLY A 132 2.80 -12.27 14.47
N THR A 133 3.04 -13.21 15.36
CA THR A 133 3.03 -14.62 15.01
C THR A 133 1.72 -15.35 15.27
N GLN A 134 0.78 -14.66 15.92
CA GLN A 134 -0.46 -15.27 16.38
C GLN A 134 -1.38 -15.50 15.17
N PRO A 135 -1.83 -16.75 14.93
CA PRO A 135 -2.86 -16.99 13.93
C PRO A 135 -4.13 -16.23 14.32
N SER A 136 -4.67 -15.45 13.38
CA SER A 136 -5.92 -14.73 13.57
C SER A 136 -7.06 -15.45 12.84
N THR A 137 -8.29 -14.98 13.07
CA THR A 137 -9.43 -15.42 12.26
C THR A 137 -9.29 -14.99 10.79
N TRP A 138 -8.59 -13.90 10.52
CA TRP A 138 -8.36 -13.38 9.17
C TRP A 138 -7.31 -14.22 8.43
N SER A 139 -6.17 -14.50 9.06
CA SER A 139 -5.12 -15.33 8.47
C SER A 139 -5.62 -16.76 8.21
N ALA A 140 -6.40 -17.34 9.13
CA ALA A 140 -7.01 -18.65 8.95
C ALA A 140 -8.03 -18.67 7.80
N ALA A 141 -8.79 -17.59 7.60
CA ALA A 141 -9.70 -17.47 6.47
C ALA A 141 -8.94 -17.44 5.15
N LEU A 142 -7.85 -16.66 5.07
CA LEU A 142 -6.97 -16.66 3.89
C LEU A 142 -6.36 -18.03 3.60
N ASP A 143 -5.90 -18.73 4.64
CA ASP A 143 -5.34 -20.07 4.49
C ASP A 143 -6.33 -21.06 3.87
N GLN A 144 -7.60 -20.98 4.27
CA GLN A 144 -8.68 -21.80 3.74
C GLN A 144 -9.03 -21.41 2.29
N GLU A 145 -9.15 -20.12 2.00
CA GLU A 145 -9.47 -19.63 0.66
C GLU A 145 -8.37 -19.96 -0.36
N ALA A 146 -7.10 -19.82 0.03
CA ALA A 146 -5.96 -20.14 -0.82
C ALA A 146 -5.82 -21.65 -1.05
N ALA A 147 -5.99 -22.47 0.01
CA ALA A 147 -5.90 -23.92 -0.09
C ALA A 147 -7.09 -24.57 -0.83
N GLY A 148 -8.21 -23.84 -1.02
CA GLY A 148 -9.44 -24.39 -1.56
C GLY A 148 -10.07 -25.43 -0.62
N VAL A 149 -9.96 -25.20 0.69
CA VAL A 149 -10.52 -26.08 1.72
C VAL A 149 -11.57 -25.30 2.49
N THR A 150 -12.82 -25.35 2.03
CA THR A 150 -13.96 -24.92 2.83
C THR A 150 -14.41 -26.07 3.74
N MET A 151 -15.14 -25.77 4.81
CA MET A 151 -15.63 -26.82 5.72
C MET A 151 -16.51 -27.85 5.01
N ASP A 152 -17.14 -27.45 3.89
CA ASP A 152 -18.15 -28.24 3.19
C ASP A 152 -17.67 -28.82 1.85
N ASP A 153 -16.56 -28.33 1.26
CA ASP A 153 -16.06 -28.84 -0.03
C ASP A 153 -14.52 -28.82 -0.13
N LYS A 154 -13.92 -30.00 -0.23
CA LYS A 154 -12.47 -30.19 -0.47
C LYS A 154 -12.06 -30.01 -1.94
N ARG A 155 -13.00 -29.63 -2.82
CA ARG A 155 -12.79 -29.36 -4.25
C ARG A 155 -12.97 -27.88 -4.61
N ALA A 156 -13.09 -26.99 -3.62
CA ALA A 156 -13.14 -25.57 -3.89
C ALA A 156 -11.87 -25.12 -4.65
N PRO A 157 -11.97 -24.10 -5.52
CA PRO A 157 -10.84 -23.63 -6.31
C PRO A 157 -9.73 -23.12 -5.40
N ARG A 158 -8.49 -23.47 -5.73
CA ARG A 158 -7.30 -22.91 -5.09
C ARG A 158 -7.05 -21.51 -5.62
N ARG A 159 -6.67 -20.60 -4.73
CA ARG A 159 -6.57 -19.17 -5.04
C ARG A 159 -5.16 -18.68 -4.80
N LEU A 160 -4.64 -17.90 -5.75
CA LEU A 160 -3.46 -17.09 -5.49
C LEU A 160 -3.91 -15.80 -4.82
N ILE A 161 -3.45 -15.60 -3.59
CA ILE A 161 -3.71 -14.41 -2.79
C ILE A 161 -2.38 -13.75 -2.44
N VAL A 162 -2.25 -12.47 -2.78
CA VAL A 162 -1.09 -11.64 -2.50
C VAL A 162 -1.46 -10.63 -1.43
N VAL A 163 -0.68 -10.55 -0.35
CA VAL A 163 -0.96 -9.73 0.82
C VAL A 163 0.24 -8.85 1.13
N SER A 164 0.04 -7.59 1.52
CA SER A 164 1.14 -6.74 2.01
C SER A 164 1.60 -7.18 3.39
N ALA A 165 2.90 -7.05 3.69
CA ALA A 165 3.48 -7.31 5.00
C ALA A 165 2.99 -6.35 6.11
N GLY A 166 2.30 -5.28 5.73
CA GLY A 166 1.98 -4.13 6.57
C GLY A 166 3.09 -3.08 6.56
N ASN A 167 2.76 -1.88 7.05
CA ASN A 167 3.67 -0.73 7.03
C ASN A 167 4.20 -0.43 8.43
N ALA A 168 5.52 -0.29 8.56
CA ALA A 168 6.11 0.20 9.80
C ALA A 168 5.68 1.66 10.05
N PRO A 169 5.65 2.12 11.31
CA PRO A 169 5.41 3.51 11.65
C PRO A 169 6.37 4.43 10.89
N ASN A 170 5.87 5.59 10.46
CA ASN A 170 6.65 6.66 9.87
C ASN A 170 6.73 7.83 10.86
N PRO A 171 7.63 7.77 11.86
CA PRO A 171 7.73 8.81 12.86
C PRO A 171 8.26 10.10 12.25
N ILE A 172 7.87 11.23 12.83
CA ILE A 172 8.37 12.55 12.43
C ILE A 172 9.83 12.72 12.89
N MET A 173 10.17 12.11 14.03
CA MET A 173 11.48 12.23 14.66
C MET A 173 12.38 11.07 14.22
N PHE A 174 13.61 11.40 13.79
CA PHE A 174 14.57 10.41 13.29
C PHE A 174 15.01 9.40 14.36
N ASP A 175 15.17 9.84 15.61
CA ASP A 175 15.54 8.98 16.74
C ASP A 175 14.43 8.01 17.17
N GLU A 176 13.20 8.20 16.67
CA GLU A 176 12.10 7.26 16.84
C GLU A 176 12.08 6.17 15.75
N VAL A 177 12.85 6.32 14.66
CA VAL A 177 12.94 5.31 13.60
C VAL A 177 13.65 4.08 14.16
N GLN A 178 12.95 2.95 14.14
CA GLN A 178 13.52 1.67 14.51
C GLN A 178 13.93 0.88 13.27
N PRO A 179 14.90 -0.04 13.38
CA PRO A 179 15.23 -0.96 12.30
C PRO A 179 14.01 -1.77 11.85
N SER A 180 13.87 -2.03 10.55
CA SER A 180 12.71 -2.72 9.96
C SER A 180 12.52 -4.16 10.47
N ASP A 181 13.57 -4.77 11.02
CA ASP A 181 13.52 -6.10 11.63
C ASP A 181 12.84 -6.10 13.02
N THR A 182 12.60 -4.93 13.61
CA THR A 182 11.88 -4.77 14.90
C THR A 182 10.36 -4.72 14.75
N TYR A 183 9.85 -4.54 13.53
CA TYR A 183 8.41 -4.47 13.29
C TYR A 183 7.88 -5.81 12.77
N PRO A 184 7.13 -6.55 13.61
CA PRO A 184 6.54 -7.79 13.17
C PRO A 184 5.45 -7.52 12.12
N ILE A 185 5.36 -8.43 11.15
CA ILE A 185 4.33 -8.44 10.11
C ILE A 185 2.92 -8.33 10.70
N GLU A 186 2.07 -7.56 10.02
CA GLU A 186 0.68 -7.33 10.44
C GLU A 186 -0.25 -8.47 10.02
N ASP A 187 -1.34 -8.59 10.77
CA ASP A 187 -2.46 -9.44 10.39
C ASP A 187 -3.09 -8.95 9.07
N PRO A 188 -3.36 -9.80 8.06
CA PRO A 188 -3.28 -11.27 8.03
C PRO A 188 -2.07 -11.86 7.28
N ALA A 189 -0.99 -11.10 7.09
CA ALA A 189 0.15 -11.51 6.28
C ALA A 189 0.99 -12.67 6.87
N GLN A 190 0.67 -13.11 8.09
CA GLN A 190 1.18 -14.32 8.73
C GLN A 190 0.52 -15.62 8.24
N ALA A 191 -0.50 -15.55 7.36
CA ALA A 191 -1.10 -16.72 6.74
C ALA A 191 -0.06 -17.57 5.98
N TRP A 192 -0.20 -18.89 6.04
CA TRP A 192 0.74 -19.85 5.44
C TRP A 192 0.62 -19.95 3.92
N ASN A 193 -0.61 -19.91 3.40
CA ASN A 193 -0.91 -20.24 2.01
C ASN A 193 -1.02 -19.01 1.09
N VAL A 194 -0.62 -17.82 1.57
CA VAL A 194 -0.61 -16.58 0.78
C VAL A 194 0.82 -16.16 0.44
N VAL A 195 0.96 -15.32 -0.60
CA VAL A 195 2.21 -14.65 -0.93
C VAL A 195 2.22 -13.28 -0.27
N THR A 196 3.00 -13.14 0.77
CA THR A 196 3.22 -11.91 1.51
C THR A 196 4.36 -11.13 0.89
N VAL A 197 4.13 -9.85 0.60
CA VAL A 197 5.06 -8.95 -0.06
C VAL A 197 5.56 -7.89 0.93
N GLY A 198 6.87 -7.84 1.13
CA GLY A 198 7.54 -6.75 1.84
C GLY A 198 8.19 -5.74 0.90
N GLY A 199 8.86 -4.75 1.49
CA GLY A 199 9.52 -3.65 0.77
C GLY A 199 11.04 -3.68 0.87
N TYR A 200 11.71 -3.57 -0.28
CA TYR A 200 13.10 -3.08 -0.36
C TYR A 200 13.09 -1.74 -1.11
N THR A 201 14.22 -1.04 -1.19
CA THR A 201 14.28 0.19 -1.98
C THR A 201 15.60 0.36 -2.73
N ASP A 202 15.51 0.68 -4.02
CA ASP A 202 16.60 1.22 -4.84
C ASP A 202 16.43 2.74 -5.10
N LYS A 203 15.31 3.32 -4.64
CA LYS A 203 14.96 4.75 -4.81
C LYS A 203 15.73 5.68 -3.88
N ILE A 204 17.06 5.67 -3.99
CA ILE A 204 17.95 6.50 -3.16
C ILE A 204 18.32 7.85 -3.79
N HIS A 205 17.97 8.06 -5.06
CA HIS A 205 18.35 9.26 -5.80
C HIS A 205 17.40 10.43 -5.51
N ILE A 206 17.95 11.52 -4.96
CA ILE A 206 17.25 12.77 -4.71
C ILE A 206 17.59 13.75 -5.82
N ALA A 207 16.61 14.15 -6.62
CA ALA A 207 16.82 15.02 -7.79
C ALA A 207 16.44 16.48 -7.50
N GLU A 208 15.63 16.70 -6.47
CA GLU A 208 15.08 17.99 -6.07
C GLU A 208 16.15 18.86 -5.42
N PRO A 209 16.48 20.04 -5.98
CA PRO A 209 17.47 20.94 -5.40
C PRO A 209 17.15 21.38 -3.96
N GLU A 210 15.86 21.45 -3.61
CA GLU A 210 15.38 21.80 -2.27
C GLU A 210 15.67 20.73 -1.22
N LEU A 211 16.07 19.52 -1.64
CA LEU A 211 16.40 18.39 -0.78
C LEU A 211 17.88 18.00 -0.89
N ALA A 212 18.73 18.90 -1.41
CA ALA A 212 20.16 18.64 -1.60
C ALA A 212 20.93 18.36 -0.29
N ASP A 213 20.39 18.81 0.84
CA ASP A 213 20.86 18.56 2.20
C ASP A 213 20.25 17.31 2.84
N HIS A 214 19.46 16.53 2.09
CA HIS A 214 18.87 15.29 2.57
C HIS A 214 19.64 14.07 2.07
N SER A 215 19.52 12.97 2.82
CA SER A 215 20.01 11.65 2.45
C SER A 215 18.93 10.60 2.65
N PRO A 216 18.99 9.47 1.91
CA PRO A 216 18.07 8.36 2.12
C PRO A 216 18.32 7.68 3.48
N LEU A 217 17.25 7.10 4.04
CA LEU A 217 17.31 6.30 5.28
C LEU A 217 17.89 4.90 5.09
N ALA A 218 17.88 4.38 3.86
CA ALA A 218 18.36 3.04 3.50
C ALA A 218 19.25 3.13 2.26
N GLU A 219 20.24 2.23 2.16
CA GLU A 219 21.07 2.13 0.95
C GLU A 219 20.31 1.41 -0.18
N ALA A 220 20.81 1.51 -1.41
CA ALA A 220 20.20 0.80 -2.53
C ALA A 220 20.30 -0.71 -2.32
N GLY A 221 19.16 -1.39 -2.44
CA GLY A 221 19.01 -2.83 -2.22
C GLY A 221 18.69 -3.22 -0.78
N ASP A 222 18.70 -2.28 0.16
CA ASP A 222 18.33 -2.54 1.56
C ASP A 222 16.81 -2.65 1.73
N LEU A 223 16.42 -3.22 2.88
CA LEU A 223 15.02 -3.20 3.32
C LEU A 223 14.54 -1.75 3.46
N SER A 224 13.35 -1.47 2.96
CA SER A 224 12.74 -0.16 3.17
C SER A 224 12.50 0.05 4.67
N PRO A 225 12.73 1.26 5.22
CA PRO A 225 12.41 1.59 6.61
C PRO A 225 10.91 1.43 6.92
N PHE A 226 10.05 1.36 5.90
CA PHE A 226 8.61 1.23 6.04
C PHE A 226 8.08 -0.19 5.91
N THR A 227 8.94 -1.19 5.70
CA THR A 227 8.52 -2.59 5.65
C THR A 227 8.44 -3.21 7.04
N ARG A 228 7.69 -4.30 7.15
CA ARG A 228 7.67 -5.21 8.31
C ARG A 228 8.23 -6.58 7.94
N THR A 229 8.70 -7.33 8.94
CA THR A 229 9.34 -8.66 8.73
C THR A 229 8.91 -9.69 9.78
N SER A 230 9.23 -10.97 9.56
CA SER A 230 9.06 -12.03 10.56
C SER A 230 10.30 -12.25 11.44
N THR A 231 11.29 -11.36 11.44
CA THR A 231 12.59 -11.59 12.12
C THR A 231 12.46 -11.80 13.63
N LEU A 232 11.54 -11.07 14.28
CA LEU A 232 11.26 -11.23 15.72
C LEU A 232 10.52 -12.52 16.08
N TRP A 233 10.09 -13.30 15.09
CA TRP A 233 9.37 -14.54 15.36
C TRP A 233 10.38 -15.55 15.87
N THR A 234 10.29 -15.89 17.16
CA THR A 234 11.18 -16.90 17.76
C THR A 234 11.20 -18.14 16.88
N THR A 235 12.40 -18.60 16.55
CA THR A 235 12.74 -19.72 15.66
C THR A 235 12.28 -21.07 16.24
N GLY A 236 10.97 -21.22 16.43
CA GLY A 236 10.29 -22.48 16.65
C GLY A 236 9.84 -23.07 15.31
N ARG A 237 9.80 -24.41 15.21
CA ARG A 237 9.49 -25.16 13.97
C ARG A 237 8.08 -24.96 13.38
N ASN A 238 7.25 -24.07 13.94
CA ASN A 238 5.82 -23.97 13.63
C ASN A 238 5.38 -22.58 13.14
N ARG A 239 6.28 -21.81 12.50
CA ARG A 239 5.91 -20.48 11.95
C ARG A 239 6.44 -20.30 10.52
N PRO A 240 5.70 -19.63 9.63
CA PRO A 240 6.17 -19.36 8.29
C PRO A 240 7.25 -18.26 8.32
N ILE A 241 8.17 -18.29 7.36
CA ILE A 241 9.10 -17.19 7.10
C ILE A 241 8.36 -16.18 6.23
N LYS A 242 8.30 -14.92 6.66
CA LYS A 242 7.59 -13.85 5.95
C LYS A 242 8.42 -12.54 5.98
N PRO A 243 8.36 -11.69 4.95
CA PRO A 243 7.60 -11.84 3.71
C PRO A 243 8.17 -12.97 2.81
N ASP A 244 7.37 -13.48 1.87
CA ASP A 244 7.84 -14.51 0.93
C ASP A 244 8.68 -13.90 -0.20
N ILE A 245 8.35 -12.66 -0.59
CA ILE A 245 9.09 -11.87 -1.57
C ILE A 245 9.17 -10.40 -1.13
N VAL A 246 10.12 -9.66 -1.71
CA VAL A 246 10.23 -8.20 -1.54
C VAL A 246 10.09 -7.50 -2.90
N MET A 247 9.49 -6.32 -2.89
CA MET A 247 9.28 -5.47 -4.06
C MET A 247 9.70 -4.03 -3.74
N GLU A 248 9.93 -3.22 -4.77
CA GLU A 248 10.32 -1.81 -4.61
C GLU A 248 9.24 -1.04 -3.83
N LEU A 249 9.65 -0.43 -2.72
CA LEU A 249 8.85 0.44 -1.87
C LEU A 249 9.55 1.81 -1.77
N GLU A 250 8.80 2.83 -1.35
CA GLU A 250 9.40 4.13 -1.06
C GLU A 250 10.45 4.04 0.07
N THR A 251 11.45 4.92 -0.02
CA THR A 251 12.36 5.25 1.07
C THR A 251 11.96 6.61 1.63
N ALA A 252 12.30 6.89 2.89
CA ALA A 252 12.20 8.25 3.41
C ALA A 252 13.56 8.94 3.38
N LEU A 253 13.48 10.27 3.35
CA LEU A 253 14.60 11.18 3.30
C LEU A 253 14.76 11.86 4.65
N TRP A 254 15.99 12.09 5.05
CA TRP A 254 16.31 12.81 6.28
C TRP A 254 17.34 13.90 6.01
N MET A 255 17.16 15.04 6.66
CA MET A 255 18.05 16.19 6.55
C MET A 255 19.34 15.93 7.32
N LEU A 256 20.49 16.10 6.66
CA LEU A 256 21.78 16.03 7.31
C LEU A 256 21.85 17.07 8.45
N PRO A 257 22.36 16.71 9.64
CA PRO A 257 22.64 17.71 10.65
C PRO A 257 23.62 18.73 10.07
N GLU A 258 23.28 20.02 10.17
CA GLU A 258 24.20 21.11 9.87
C GLU A 258 25.55 20.80 10.51
N PRO A 259 26.68 20.89 9.76
CA PRO A 259 27.99 20.71 10.36
C PRO A 259 28.09 21.66 11.56
N PRO A 260 28.66 21.23 12.70
CA PRO A 260 28.78 22.10 13.85
C PRO A 260 29.45 23.38 13.39
N LEU A 261 28.73 24.51 13.53
CA LEU A 261 29.27 25.84 13.28
C LEU A 261 30.65 25.88 13.92
N SER A 262 31.71 26.01 13.12
CA SER A 262 33.03 26.26 13.68
C SER A 262 32.91 27.59 14.39
N ILE A 263 32.80 27.55 15.72
CA ILE A 263 32.80 28.75 16.55
C ILE A 263 34.21 29.30 16.45
N GLN A 264 34.49 30.13 15.44
CA GLN A 264 35.60 31.06 15.53
C GLN A 264 35.24 32.03 16.65
N PRO A 265 36.08 32.16 17.70
CA PRO A 265 35.77 33.03 18.82
C PRO A 265 35.90 34.49 18.37
N LEU A 266 34.83 35.07 17.83
CA LEU A 266 34.68 36.52 17.79
C LEU A 266 34.11 36.97 19.14
N PHE A 267 35.01 37.39 20.03
CA PHE A 267 34.65 38.18 21.20
C PHE A 267 33.96 39.48 20.74
N ARG A 268 32.63 39.53 20.81
CA ARG A 268 31.89 40.78 21.05
C ARG A 268 30.67 40.50 21.92
N SER A 269 30.70 41.10 23.10
CA SER A 269 29.68 41.08 24.14
C SER A 269 28.42 41.84 23.70
N GLN A 270 27.31 41.14 23.48
CA GLN A 270 25.95 41.68 23.67
C GLN A 270 25.01 40.56 24.17
N PRO A 271 24.02 40.87 25.03
CA PRO A 271 23.24 39.86 25.75
C PRO A 271 22.24 39.13 24.85
N LEU A 272 22.20 37.80 24.97
CA LEU A 272 21.28 36.90 24.30
C LEU A 272 19.85 37.03 24.85
N VAL A 273 18.90 37.37 23.99
CA VAL A 273 17.47 37.09 24.17
C VAL A 273 17.21 35.69 23.61
N PRO A 274 16.51 34.77 24.31
CA PRO A 274 16.20 33.47 23.74
C PRO A 274 15.14 33.63 22.64
N LYS A 275 15.55 33.48 21.38
CA LYS A 275 14.61 33.18 20.30
C LYS A 275 14.40 31.66 20.28
N LEU A 276 13.23 31.23 20.72
CA LEU A 276 12.67 29.92 20.43
C LEU A 276 12.61 29.76 18.90
N THR A 277 13.54 29.03 18.31
CA THR A 277 13.46 28.58 16.93
C THR A 277 12.51 27.40 16.87
N GLY A 278 11.25 27.68 16.57
CA GLY A 278 10.30 26.66 16.14
C GLY A 278 10.73 26.13 14.77
N VAL A 279 11.09 24.85 14.72
CA VAL A 279 11.29 24.15 13.45
C VAL A 279 9.91 23.91 12.84
N ARG A 280 9.70 24.41 11.62
CA ARG A 280 8.51 24.17 10.81
C ARG A 280 8.79 22.98 9.91
N TRP A 281 8.08 21.88 10.11
CA TRP A 281 8.16 20.68 9.27
C TRP A 281 6.99 20.62 8.29
N TYR A 282 7.26 20.30 7.03
CA TYR A 282 6.26 20.16 5.98
C TYR A 282 5.81 18.70 5.86
N ARG A 283 4.49 18.49 5.90
CA ARG A 283 3.82 17.23 5.55
C ARG A 283 3.73 17.13 4.04
N PHE A 284 4.52 16.28 3.40
CA PHE A 284 4.31 15.93 1.99
C PHE A 284 3.61 14.57 1.89
N VAL A 285 2.28 14.63 1.82
CA VAL A 285 1.51 13.62 1.10
C VAL A 285 1.62 14.00 -0.37
N LEU A 286 2.12 13.10 -1.22
CA LEU A 286 2.05 13.25 -2.68
C LEU A 286 0.57 13.19 -3.11
N GLN A 287 -0.16 14.29 -2.90
CA GLN A 287 -1.46 14.53 -3.47
C GLN A 287 -1.22 15.34 -4.74
N ALA A 288 -1.40 14.72 -5.90
CA ALA A 288 -1.33 15.38 -7.19
C ALA A 288 -2.28 16.59 -7.22
N ARG A 289 -1.75 17.79 -7.00
CA ARG A 289 -2.49 19.04 -7.20
C ARG A 289 -2.55 19.31 -8.71
N GLN A 290 -3.71 19.06 -9.31
CA GLN A 290 -4.09 19.76 -10.53
C GLN A 290 -4.11 21.26 -10.24
N GLN A 291 -3.32 22.04 -10.99
CA GLN A 291 -3.46 23.50 -11.01
C GLN A 291 -4.69 23.88 -11.84
N PRO A 292 -5.60 24.74 -11.36
CA PRO A 292 -6.62 25.32 -12.20
C PRO A 292 -6.02 26.49 -13.00
N LYS A 293 -5.72 26.28 -14.28
CA LYS A 293 -5.61 27.39 -15.24
C LYS A 293 -7.01 27.78 -15.68
N LEU A 294 -7.67 28.65 -14.92
CA LEU A 294 -8.73 29.51 -15.43
C LEU A 294 -8.07 30.63 -16.24
N ARG A 295 -8.20 30.57 -17.57
CA ARG A 295 -8.10 31.76 -18.42
C ARG A 295 -9.42 31.87 -19.19
N ASP A 296 -10.09 32.98 -18.93
CA ASP A 296 -11.30 33.48 -19.57
C ASP A 296 -11.28 33.38 -21.09
N TRP A 297 -12.36 32.85 -21.64
CA TRP A 297 -12.80 33.13 -23.02
C TRP A 297 -14.31 33.37 -23.02
N ARG A 298 -14.70 34.63 -22.79
CA ARG A 298 -15.96 35.20 -23.29
C ARG A 298 -15.70 36.65 -23.70
N ALA A 299 -15.51 36.89 -25.00
CA ALA A 299 -16.12 37.98 -25.78
C ALA A 299 -15.52 38.01 -27.20
N ALA A 300 -16.42 38.22 -28.18
CA ALA A 300 -16.25 38.25 -29.64
C ALA A 300 -16.22 36.89 -30.35
#